data_AF-A0A7S1B1F9-F1
#
_entry.id   AF-A0A7S1B1F9-F1
#
_cell.length_a   1.000
_cell.length_b   1.000
_cell.length_c   1.000
_cell.angle_alpha   90.00
_cell.angle_beta   90.00
_cell.angle_gamma   90.00
#
_symmetry.space_group_name_H-M   'P 1'
#
loop_
_entity.id
_entity.type
_entity.pdbx_description
1 polymer ?
#
loop_
_entity_poly.entity_id
_entity_poly.type
_entity_poly.pdbx_seq_one_letter_code
_entity_poly.pdbx_strand_id
1 'polypeptide(L)'
;RDVANAVGALARLRCRHSDILEAMAVYVPTNVEKFSPKDMVGIVVAYGRLQEEDEAIFLTIAAELRREVGLFSLPQLADVTTAFARVLVRESGFLNKLLGYC
;
A
#
# COMPACT_ATOMS: atom_id res chain seq x y z
N ARG A 1 2.04 -12.69 -1.58
CA ARG A 1 1.98 -13.34 -0.25
C ARG A 1 3.28 -13.24 0.55
N ASP A 2 4.38 -13.89 0.17
CA ASP A 2 5.61 -13.89 1.01
C ASP A 2 6.24 -12.50 1.17
N VAL A 3 6.16 -11.71 0.09
CA VAL A 3 6.64 -10.34 0.03
C VAL A 3 5.90 -9.40 1.01
N ALA A 4 4.57 -9.41 1.01
CA ALA A 4 3.76 -8.61 1.92
C ALA A 4 3.98 -9.01 3.39
N ASN A 5 4.23 -10.31 3.64
CA ASN A 5 4.57 -10.80 4.96
C ASN A 5 5.94 -10.30 5.43
N ALA A 6 6.95 -10.28 4.56
CA ALA A 6 8.30 -9.81 4.87
C ALA A 6 8.29 -8.31 5.25
N VAL A 7 7.72 -7.45 4.42
CA VAL A 7 7.63 -6.00 4.71
C VAL A 7 6.74 -5.76 5.94
N GLY A 8 5.65 -6.52 6.08
CA GLY A 8 4.80 -6.47 7.27
C GLY A 8 5.52 -6.88 8.56
N ALA A 9 6.49 -7.80 8.50
CA ALA A 9 7.31 -8.17 9.65
C ALA A 9 8.29 -7.04 10.02
N LEU A 10 8.96 -6.45 9.03
CA LEU A 10 9.85 -5.29 9.22
C LEU A 10 9.10 -4.12 9.89
N ALA A 11 7.90 -3.81 9.40
CA ALA A 11 7.06 -2.76 9.98
C ALA A 11 6.65 -3.04 11.43
N ARG A 12 6.34 -4.30 11.78
CA ARG A 12 6.02 -4.69 13.16
C ARG A 12 7.23 -4.58 14.09
N LEU A 13 8.41 -4.91 13.59
CA LEU A 13 9.68 -4.79 14.31
C LEU A 13 10.23 -3.35 14.32
N ARG A 14 9.57 -2.41 13.62
CA ARG A 14 10.08 -1.05 13.36
C ARG A 14 11.52 -1.05 12.83
N CYS A 15 11.86 -2.08 12.06
CA CYS A 15 13.18 -2.25 11.49
C CYS A 15 13.15 -1.74 10.04
N ARG A 16 13.92 -0.68 9.78
CA ARG A 16 14.15 -0.19 8.43
C ARG A 16 15.30 -0.96 7.81
N HIS A 17 15.02 -1.73 6.77
CA HIS A 17 16.05 -2.44 6.02
C HIS A 17 16.07 -1.90 4.58
N SER A 18 16.96 -0.96 4.31
CA SER A 18 17.01 -0.20 3.05
C SER A 18 17.02 -1.12 1.84
N ASP A 19 17.88 -2.15 1.81
CA ASP A 19 17.99 -3.07 0.66
C ASP A 19 16.66 -3.78 0.33
N ILE A 20 15.89 -4.14 1.36
CA ILE A 20 14.58 -4.79 1.17
C ILE A 20 13.59 -3.76 0.64
N LEU A 21 13.56 -2.55 1.21
CA LEU A 21 12.67 -1.48 0.77
C LEU A 21 12.97 -1.04 -0.68
N GLU A 22 14.24 -0.96 -1.06
CA GLU A 22 14.66 -0.65 -2.43
C GLU A 22 14.29 -1.76 -3.41
N ALA A 23 14.53 -3.02 -3.05
CA ALA A 23 14.09 -4.16 -3.87
C ALA A 23 12.57 -4.15 -4.07
N MET A 24 11.83 -3.74 -3.04
CA MET A 24 10.38 -3.63 -3.05
C MET A 24 9.88 -2.47 -3.91
N ALA A 25 10.56 -1.33 -3.89
CA ALA A 25 10.28 -0.17 -4.73
C ALA A 25 10.26 -0.53 -6.23
N VAL A 26 11.12 -1.49 -6.63
CA VAL A 26 11.20 -1.99 -8.01
C VAL A 26 10.20 -3.12 -8.27
N TYR A 27 10.10 -4.06 -7.32
CA TYR A 27 9.31 -5.28 -7.51
C TYR A 27 7.81 -4.99 -7.54
N VAL A 28 7.31 -4.13 -6.65
CA VAL A 28 5.87 -3.90 -6.46
C VAL A 28 5.22 -3.27 -7.70
N PRO A 29 5.73 -2.15 -8.26
CA PRO A 29 5.12 -1.54 -9.43
C PRO A 29 5.06 -2.49 -10.64
N THR A 30 6.09 -3.32 -10.81
CA THR A 30 6.20 -4.25 -11.94
C THR A 30 5.31 -5.50 -11.80
N ASN A 31 4.89 -5.84 -10.58
CA ASN A 31 4.18 -7.09 -10.29
C ASN A 31 2.83 -6.86 -9.58
N VAL A 32 2.31 -5.63 -9.59
CA VAL A 32 1.13 -5.26 -8.79
C VAL A 32 -0.09 -6.12 -9.09
N GLU A 33 -0.29 -6.49 -10.36
CA GLU A 33 -1.40 -7.33 -10.83
C GLU A 33 -1.37 -8.76 -10.25
N LYS A 34 -0.21 -9.22 -9.75
CA LYS A 34 -0.06 -10.54 -9.12
C LYS A 34 -0.45 -10.53 -7.64
N PHE A 35 -0.71 -9.37 -7.05
CA PHE A 35 -1.03 -9.24 -5.64
C PHE A 35 -2.53 -9.35 -5.39
N SER A 36 -2.88 -10.08 -4.33
CA SER A 36 -4.25 -10.03 -3.82
C SER A 36 -4.54 -8.67 -3.16
N PRO A 37 -5.81 -8.27 -3.01
CA PRO A 37 -6.18 -7.07 -2.24
C PRO A 37 -5.55 -7.03 -0.84
N LYS A 38 -5.46 -8.20 -0.18
CA LYS A 38 -4.82 -8.33 1.14
C LYS A 38 -3.30 -8.08 1.09
N ASP A 39 -2.62 -8.55 0.04
CA ASP A 39 -1.19 -8.30 -0.15
C ASP A 39 -0.92 -6.80 -0.34
N MET A 40 -1.71 -6.13 -1.20
CA MET A 40 -1.60 -4.69 -1.47
C MET A 40 -1.79 -3.86 -0.20
N VAL A 41 -2.84 -4.15 0.58
CA VAL A 41 -3.10 -3.48 1.88
C VAL A 41 -1.93 -3.71 2.82
N GLY A 42 -1.42 -4.94 2.90
CA GLY A 42 -0.28 -5.28 3.76
C GLY A 42 0.98 -4.48 3.43
N ILE A 43 1.29 -4.32 2.13
CA ILE A 43 2.44 -3.54 1.66
C ILE A 43 2.26 -2.05 2.01
N VAL A 44 1.14 -1.43 1.63
CA VAL A 44 0.89 0.00 1.87
C VAL A 44 0.90 0.33 3.36
N VAL A 45 0.22 -0.48 4.18
CA VAL A 45 0.20 -0.29 5.64
C VAL A 45 1.59 -0.43 6.25
N ALA A 46 2.41 -1.35 5.74
CA ALA A 46 3.77 -1.52 6.22
C ALA A 46 4.65 -0.30 5.90
N TYR A 47 4.61 0.20 4.67
CA TYR A 47 5.32 1.43 4.27
C TYR A 47 4.84 2.64 5.09
N GLY A 48 3.53 2.80 5.24
CA GLY A 48 2.98 3.87 6.07
C GLY A 48 3.38 3.78 7.55
N ARG A 49 3.56 2.57 8.10
CA ARG A 49 4.05 2.36 9.48
C ARG A 49 5.54 2.64 9.64
N LEU A 50 6.32 2.35 8.61
CA LEU A 50 7.75 2.65 8.58
C LEU A 50 8.04 4.12 8.25
N GLN A 51 7.02 4.91 7.89
CA GLN A 51 7.15 6.28 7.38
C GLN A 51 8.03 6.35 6.11
N GLU A 52 7.97 5.30 5.29
CA GLU A 52 8.67 5.26 4.01
C GLU A 52 7.77 5.84 2.93
N GLU A 53 8.16 7.02 2.45
CA GLU A 53 7.53 7.68 1.32
C GLU A 53 8.07 7.10 0.00
N ASP A 54 7.50 5.97 -0.41
CA ASP A 54 7.74 5.39 -1.74
C ASP A 54 6.55 5.73 -2.65
N GLU A 55 6.61 6.92 -3.25
CA GLU A 55 5.52 7.44 -4.06
C GLU A 55 5.13 6.46 -5.19
N ALA A 56 6.08 5.74 -5.77
CA ALA A 56 5.81 4.75 -6.82
C ALA A 56 4.93 3.60 -6.31
N ILE A 57 5.22 3.06 -5.12
CA ILE A 57 4.38 2.03 -4.50
C ILE A 57 2.99 2.56 -4.19
N PHE A 58 2.89 3.74 -3.58
CA PHE A 58 1.60 4.32 -3.20
C PHE A 58 0.74 4.61 -4.43
N LEU A 59 1.29 5.25 -5.46
CA LEU A 59 0.56 5.55 -6.70
C LEU A 59 0.14 4.29 -7.47
N THR A 60 1.03 3.28 -7.54
CA THR A 60 0.72 2.02 -8.23
C THR A 60 -0.43 1.29 -7.54
N ILE A 61 -0.38 1.19 -6.20
CA ILE A 61 -1.44 0.51 -5.45
C ILE A 61 -2.74 1.33 -5.46
N ALA A 62 -2.67 2.66 -5.43
CA ALA A 62 -3.86 3.51 -5.61
C ALA A 62 -4.53 3.29 -6.97
N ALA A 63 -3.74 3.14 -8.05
CA ALA A 63 -4.28 2.88 -9.38
C ALA A 63 -5.07 1.55 -9.42
N GLU A 64 -4.50 0.47 -8.88
CA GLU A 64 -5.19 -0.83 -8.80
C GLU A 64 -6.43 -0.79 -7.89
N LEU A 65 -6.33 -0.13 -6.74
CA LEU A 65 -7.47 0.10 -5.84
C LEU A 65 -8.61 0.83 -6.53
N ARG A 66 -8.32 1.85 -7.35
CA ARG A 66 -9.36 2.58 -8.09
C ARG A 66 -10.03 1.69 -9.14
N ARG A 67 -9.27 0.83 -9.79
CA ARG A 67 -9.76 -0.11 -10.82
C ARG A 67 -10.70 -1.15 -10.21
N GLU A 68 -10.37 -1.65 -9.02
CA GLU A 68 -11.05 -2.80 -8.41
C GLU A 68 -11.52 -2.53 -6.97
N VAL A 69 -12.00 -1.31 -6.69
CA VAL A 69 -12.38 -0.88 -5.31
C VAL A 69 -13.36 -1.83 -4.63
N GLY A 70 -14.26 -2.47 -5.40
CA GLY A 70 -15.24 -3.42 -4.88
C GLY A 70 -14.66 -4.75 -4.39
N LEU A 71 -13.38 -5.04 -4.66
CA LEU A 71 -12.68 -6.20 -4.10
C LEU A 71 -12.15 -5.95 -2.68
N PHE A 72 -12.19 -4.70 -2.20
CA PHE A 72 -11.68 -4.31 -0.90
C PHE A 72 -12.85 -4.11 0.08
N SER A 73 -12.70 -4.66 1.28
CA SER A 73 -13.62 -4.39 2.39
C SER A 73 -13.42 -2.97 2.94
N LEU A 74 -14.45 -2.39 3.55
CA LEU A 74 -14.35 -1.07 4.20
C LEU A 74 -13.19 -0.95 5.21
N PRO A 75 -12.91 -1.95 6.07
CA PRO A 75 -11.74 -1.90 6.95
C PRO A 75 -10.41 -1.82 6.19
N GLN A 76 -10.28 -2.55 5.08
CA GLN A 76 -9.07 -2.49 4.23
C GLN A 76 -8.90 -1.11 3.59
N LEU A 77 -9.99 -0.50 3.12
CA LEU A 77 -9.96 0.85 2.56
C LEU A 77 -9.59 1.90 3.61
N ALA A 78 -10.07 1.75 4.85
CA ALA A 78 -9.69 2.62 5.97
C ALA A 78 -8.20 2.48 6.34
N ASP A 79 -7.68 1.25 6.35
CA ASP A 79 -6.27 0.95 6.60
C ASP A 79 -5.36 1.60 5.54
N VAL A 80 -5.71 1.46 4.27
CA VAL A 80 -5.00 2.10 3.16
C VAL A 80 -5.04 3.61 3.31
N THR A 81 -6.21 4.21 3.53
CA THR A 81 -6.36 5.67 3.69
C THR A 81 -5.49 6.20 4.84
N THR A 82 -5.46 5.47 5.96
CA THR A 82 -4.61 5.81 7.10
C THR A 82 -3.12 5.76 6.76
N ALA A 83 -2.71 4.79 5.95
CA ALA A 83 -1.32 4.69 5.52
C ALA A 83 -0.90 5.85 4.60
N PHE A 84 -1.75 6.25 3.64
CA PHE A 84 -1.52 7.44 2.80
C PHE A 84 -1.36 8.70 3.67
N ALA A 85 -2.22 8.87 4.68
CA ALA A 85 -2.15 9.99 5.60
C ALA A 85 -0.84 10.04 6.41
N ARG A 86 -0.25 8.88 6.76
CA ARG A 86 1.02 8.82 7.53
C ARG A 86 2.23 9.32 6.76
N VAL A 87 2.23 9.16 5.43
CA VAL A 87 3.33 9.58 4.56
C VAL A 87 3.01 10.85 3.77
N LEU A 88 1.89 11.51 4.07
CA LEU A 88 1.43 12.75 3.41
C LEU A 88 1.25 12.64 1.88
N VAL A 89 1.14 11.42 1.35
CA VAL A 89 0.86 11.19 -0.07
C VAL A 89 -0.62 11.45 -0.34
N ARG A 90 -0.91 12.43 -1.20
CA ARG A 90 -2.28 12.83 -1.55
C ARG A 90 -2.67 12.34 -2.94
N GLU A 91 -3.34 11.19 -3.01
CA GLU A 91 -3.89 10.66 -4.27
C GLU A 91 -5.38 11.00 -4.37
N SER A 92 -5.68 12.09 -5.08
CA SER A 92 -7.03 12.66 -5.14
C SER A 92 -8.02 11.77 -5.89
N GLY A 93 -7.56 10.97 -6.85
CA GLY A 93 -8.39 9.99 -7.56
C GLY A 93 -8.91 8.90 -6.62
N PHE A 94 -8.05 8.35 -5.78
CA PHE A 94 -8.38 7.32 -4.80
C PHE A 94 -9.33 7.87 -3.75
N LEU A 95 -9.03 9.05 -3.20
CA LEU A 95 -9.89 9.70 -2.21
C LEU A 95 -11.28 9.96 -2.77
N ASN A 96 -11.39 10.48 -4.00
CA ASN A 96 -12.69 10.70 -4.65
C ASN A 96 -13.45 9.38 -4.87
N LYS A 97 -12.74 8.31 -5.28
CA LYS A 97 -13.36 7.00 -5.49
C LYS A 97 -13.87 6.38 -4.18
N LEU A 98 -13.11 6.55 -3.10
CA LEU A 98 -13.48 6.09 -1.76
C LEU A 98 -14.69 6.84 -1.22
N LEU A 99 -14.74 8.17 -1.37
CA LEU A 99 -15.87 8.99 -0.96
C LEU A 99 -17.15 8.67 -1.73
N GLY A 100 -17.06 8.21 -2.98
CA GLY A 100 -18.21 7.71 -3.74
C GLY A 100 -18.68 6.31 -3.36
N TYR A 101 -17.97 5.62 -2.46
CA TYR A 101 -18.26 4.24 -2.03
C TYR A 101 -18.81 4.15 -0.59
N CYS A 102 -18.78 5.27 0.16
CA CYS A 102 -19.38 5.42 1.49
C CYS A 102 -20.74 6.11 1.39
#